data_AF-A0A3D3JHB5-F1
#
_entry.id   AF-A0A3D3JHB5-F1
#
_cell.length_a   1.000
_cell.length_b   1.000
_cell.length_c   1.000
_cell.angle_alpha   90.00
_cell.angle_beta   90.00
_cell.angle_gamma   90.00
#
_symmetry.space_group_name_H-M   'P 1'
#
loop_
_entity.id
_entity.type
_entity.pdbx_description
1 polymer ?
#
loop_
_entity_poly.entity_id
_entity_poly.type
_entity_poly.pdbx_seq_one_letter_code
_entity_poly.pdbx_strand_id
1 'polypeptide(L)' 'VQWRGLEFHYYHTDETLLLENSLFRVNVDSQDILDELYDFLLHHNVIHPNGHPEIKPYGYREFSILDPFGILITFAFRLP' A
#
# COMPACT_ATOMS: atom_id res chain seq x y z
N VAL A 1 -13.95 7.19 4.40
CA VAL A 1 -13.50 7.01 5.80
C VAL A 1 -12.44 8.06 6.09
N GLN A 2 -12.55 8.79 7.21
CA GLN A 2 -11.56 9.79 7.62
C GLN A 2 -10.77 9.31 8.84
N TRP A 3 -9.45 9.46 8.80
CA TRP A 3 -8.56 9.19 9.93
C TRP A 3 -7.43 10.22 9.99
N ARG A 4 -7.40 11.05 11.03
CA ARG A 4 -6.34 12.04 11.30
C ARG A 4 -5.97 12.94 10.10
N GLY A 5 -6.95 13.35 9.29
CA GLY A 5 -6.75 14.21 8.11
C GLY A 5 -6.49 13.44 6.80
N LEU A 6 -6.39 12.11 6.86
CA LEU A 6 -6.41 11.23 5.69
C LEU A 6 -7.85 10.85 5.37
N GLU A 7 -8.24 10.95 4.10
CA GLU A 7 -9.58 10.60 3.63
C GLU A 7 -9.53 9.56 2.52
N PHE A 8 -10.20 8.44 2.74
CA PHE A 8 -10.42 7.40 1.72
C PHE A 8 -11.82 7.54 1.14
N HIS A 9 -11.89 7.76 -0.16
CA HIS A 9 -13.12 7.78 -0.95
C HIS A 9 -13.25 6.45 -1.68
N TYR A 10 -14.37 5.76 -1.48
CA TYR A 10 -14.68 4.51 -2.16
C TYR A 10 -15.87 4.72 -3.08
N TYR A 11 -15.77 4.23 -4.30
CA TYR A 11 -16.85 4.28 -5.29
C TYR A 11 -17.17 2.85 -5.72
N HIS A 12 -18.45 2.51 -5.73
CA HIS A 12 -18.90 1.24 -6.28
C HIS A 12 -18.80 1.27 -7.80
N THR A 13 -18.26 0.22 -8.39
CA THR A 13 -18.23 0.01 -9.84
C THR A 13 -18.36 -1.47 -10.16
N ASP A 14 -19.12 -1.77 -11.22
CA ASP A 14 -19.21 -3.13 -11.79
C ASP A 14 -18.15 -3.35 -12.90
N GLU A 15 -17.41 -2.30 -13.28
CA GLU A 15 -16.38 -2.35 -14.32
C GLU A 15 -15.07 -2.92 -13.76
N THR A 16 -14.82 -4.21 -14.01
CA THR A 16 -13.63 -4.92 -13.50
C THR A 16 -12.32 -4.36 -14.08
N LEU A 17 -12.35 -3.82 -15.30
CA LEU A 17 -11.17 -3.19 -15.91
C LEU A 17 -10.66 -1.99 -15.10
N LEU A 18 -11.53 -1.29 -14.38
CA LEU A 18 -11.09 -0.19 -13.51
C LEU A 18 -10.30 -0.72 -12.31
N LEU A 19 -10.69 -1.86 -11.75
CA LEU A 19 -10.02 -2.48 -10.61
C LEU A 19 -8.65 -3.03 -11.03
N GLU A 20 -8.60 -3.77 -12.14
CA GLU A 20 -7.37 -4.39 -12.67
C GLU A 20 -6.29 -3.37 -13.05
N ASN A 21 -6.70 -2.18 -13.48
CA ASN A 21 -5.79 -1.11 -13.88
C ASN A 21 -5.60 -0.04 -12.80
N SER A 22 -6.12 -0.28 -11.59
CA SER A 22 -5.92 0.61 -10.45
C SER A 22 -4.73 0.18 -9.61
N LEU A 23 -3.89 1.14 -9.28
CA LEU A 23 -2.85 1.01 -8.26
C LEU A 23 -2.87 2.24 -7.37
N PHE A 24 -2.57 2.04 -6.10
CA PHE A 24 -2.56 3.11 -5.12
C PHE A 24 -1.21 3.13 -4.40
N ARG A 25 -0.62 4.32 -4.25
CA ARG A 25 0.64 4.50 -3.54
C ARG A 25 0.45 5.42 -2.35
N VAL A 26 0.90 4.96 -1.19
CA VAL A 26 0.98 5.73 0.05
C VAL A 26 2.44 5.99 0.35
N ASN A 27 2.87 7.25 0.23
CA ASN A 27 4.16 7.65 0.74
C ASN A 27 4.03 7.93 2.24
N VAL A 28 4.95 7.42 3.04
CA VAL A 28 5.01 7.64 4.49
C VAL A 28 6.23 8.47 4.86
N ASP A 29 6.13 9.21 5.95
CA ASP A 29 7.12 10.22 6.32
C ASP A 29 8.33 9.67 7.08
N SER A 30 8.28 8.42 7.55
CA SER A 30 9.40 7.78 8.26
C SER A 30 9.49 6.28 7.99
N GLN A 31 10.69 5.72 8.19
CA GLN A 31 10.91 4.28 8.12
C GLN A 31 10.14 3.54 9.22
N ASP A 32 10.07 4.09 10.44
CA ASP A 32 9.36 3.46 11.56
C ASP A 32 7.86 3.26 11.24
N ILE A 33 7.21 4.25 10.61
CA ILE A 33 5.81 4.11 10.17
C ILE A 33 5.67 3.01 9.12
N LEU A 34 6.65 2.89 8.20
CA LEU A 34 6.62 1.85 7.18
C LEU A 34 6.71 0.45 7.81
N ASP A 35 7.59 0.28 8.80
CA ASP A 35 7.76 -1.00 9.50
C ASP A 35 6.55 -1.35 10.37
N GLU A 36 5.98 -0.38 11.09
CA GLU A 36 4.73 -0.58 11.87
C GLU A 36 3.55 -1.00 10.98
N LEU A 37 3.40 -0.36 9.81
CA LEU A 37 2.37 -0.72 8.84
C LEU A 37 2.59 -2.13 8.27
N TYR A 38 3.84 -2.48 7.95
CA TYR A 38 4.16 -3.81 7.46
C TYR A 38 3.80 -4.88 8.48
N ASP A 39 4.21 -4.71 9.74
CA ASP A 39 3.92 -5.66 10.80
C ASP A 39 2.41 -5.78 11.02
N PHE A 40 1.68 -4.66 11.11
CA PHE A 40 0.23 -4.68 11.24
C PHE A 40 -0.43 -5.46 10.09
N LEU A 41 -0.03 -5.21 8.83
CA LEU A 41 -0.63 -5.84 7.65
C LEU A 41 -0.20 -7.30 7.46
N LEU A 42 1.01 -7.66 7.91
CA LEU A 42 1.48 -9.04 7.95
C LEU A 42 0.60 -9.90 8.88
N HIS A 43 0.23 -9.37 10.06
CA HIS A 43 -0.69 -10.05 10.98
C HIS A 43 -2.09 -10.26 10.38
N HIS A 44 -2.49 -9.45 9.40
CA HIS A 44 -3.76 -9.58 8.69
C HIS A 44 -3.66 -10.43 7.41
N ASN A 45 -2.48 -10.96 7.08
CA ASN A 45 -2.24 -11.83 5.92
C ASN A 45 -2.67 -11.22 4.58
N VAL A 46 -2.38 -9.93 4.37
CA VAL A 46 -2.70 -9.19 3.14
C VAL A 46 -1.47 -8.79 2.31
N ILE A 47 -0.26 -9.16 2.75
CA ILE A 47 0.99 -8.87 2.03
C ILE A 47 0.96 -9.56 0.66
N HIS A 48 1.28 -8.80 -0.39
CA HIS A 48 1.40 -9.37 -1.73
C HIS A 48 2.57 -10.37 -1.76
N PRO A 49 2.44 -11.57 -2.38
CA PRO A 49 3.48 -12.60 -2.36
C PRO A 49 4.86 -12.13 -2.87
N ASN A 50 4.87 -11.22 -3.84
CA ASN A 50 6.09 -10.59 -4.38
C ASN A 50 6.31 -9.16 -3.88
N GLY A 51 5.56 -8.73 -2.86
CA GLY A 51 5.52 -7.35 -2.37
C GLY A 51 6.15 -7.18 -0.99
N HIS A 52 7.12 -8.02 -0.62
CA HIS A 52 7.85 -7.86 0.63
C HIS A 52 8.70 -6.58 0.65
N PRO A 53 9.04 -6.05 1.84
CA PRO A 53 9.84 -4.84 1.97
C PRO A 53 11.19 -4.94 1.25
N GLU A 54 11.46 -4.01 0.34
CA GLU A 54 12.69 -3.97 -0.44
C GLU A 54 13.14 -2.51 -0.64
N ILE A 55 14.46 -2.29 -0.68
CA ILE A 55 15.03 -1.03 -1.15
C ILE A 55 15.11 -1.07 -2.67
N LYS A 56 14.43 -0.14 -3.32
CA LYS A 56 14.37 -0.02 -4.78
C LYS A 56 15.50 0.86 -5.31
N PRO A 57 15.97 0.63 -6.55
CA PRO A 57 17.04 1.41 -7.18
C PRO A 57 16.75 2.92 -7.29
N TYR A 58 15.48 3.32 -7.24
CA TYR A 58 15.03 4.71 -7.29
C TYR A 58 14.98 5.39 -5.91
N GLY A 59 15.56 4.79 -4.86
CA GLY A 59 15.77 5.44 -3.55
C GLY A 59 14.57 5.40 -2.61
N TYR A 60 13.74 4.36 -2.70
CA TYR A 60 12.64 4.11 -1.77
C TYR A 60 12.81 2.76 -1.10
N ARG A 61 12.41 2.65 0.16
CA ARG A 61 12.06 1.36 0.76
C ARG A 61 10.55 1.20 0.69
N GLU A 62 10.06 0.10 0.13
CA GLU A 62 8.63 -0.09 -0.09
C GLU A 62 8.19 -1.56 -0.02
N PHE A 63 6.92 -1.78 0.29
CA PHE A 63 6.23 -3.08 0.26
C PHE A 63 4.81 -2.88 -0.29
N SER A 64 4.14 -3.97 -0.68
CA SER A 64 2.79 -3.92 -1.26
C SER A 64 1.85 -4.94 -0.64
N ILE A 65 0.56 -4.57 -0.59
CA ILE A 65 -0.56 -5.45 -0.24
C ILE A 65 -1.51 -5.59 -1.43
N LEU A 66 -2.37 -6.60 -1.36
CA LEU A 66 -3.59 -6.67 -2.17
C LEU A 66 -4.78 -6.35 -1.28
N ASP A 67 -5.67 -5.50 -1.79
CA ASP A 67 -7.01 -5.42 -1.22
C ASP A 67 -7.86 -6.64 -1.63
N PRO A 68 -9.08 -6.82 -1.08
CA PRO A 68 -9.95 -7.94 -1.43
C PRO A 68 -10.35 -8.04 -2.91
N PHE A 69 -10.15 -6.97 -3.69
CA PHE A 69 -10.47 -6.89 -5.11
C PHE A 69 -9.24 -7.04 -6.01
N GLY A 70 -8.05 -7.26 -5.43
CA GLY A 70 -6.81 -7.43 -6.17
C GLY A 70 -6.14 -6.11 -6.55
N ILE A 71 -6.57 -4.97 -6.01
CA ILE A 71 -5.89 -3.69 -6.22
C ILE A 71 -4.56 -3.72 -5.46
N LEU A 72 -3.48 -3.38 -6.16
CA LEU A 72 -2.16 -3.25 -5.55
C LEU A 72 -2.06 -1.92 -4.80
N ILE A 73 -1.79 -2.01 -3.50
CA ILE A 73 -1.50 -0.85 -2.67
C ILE A 73 -0.04 -0.92 -2.22
N THR A 74 0.74 0.09 -2.56
CA THR A 74 2.18 0.17 -2.23
C THR A 74 2.42 1.23 -1.17
N PHE A 75 3.04 0.85 -0.06
CA PHE A 75 3.52 1.76 0.99
C PHE A 75 5.00 2.01 0.79
N ALA A 76 5.43 3.26 0.85
CA ALA A 76 6.81 3.61 0.53
C ALA A 76 7.37 4.76 1.36
N PHE A 77 8.62 4.60 1.78
CA PHE A 77 9.41 5.63 2.44
C PHE A 77 10.57 6.05 1.53
N ARG A 78 10.76 7.35 1.34
CA ARG A 78 11.89 7.90 0.59
C ARG A 78 13.13 7.87 1.47
N LEU A 79 14.19 7.19 1.01
CA LEU A 79 15.47 7.21 1.71
C LEU A 79 16.09 8.61 1.67
N PRO A 80 16.81 9.02 2.72
CA PRO A 80 17.45 10.34 2.81
C PRO A 80 18.51 10.58 1.72
#